data_AF-A0A0H5BXA8-F1
#
_entry.id   AF-A0A0H5BXA8-F1
#
_cell.length_a   1.000
_cell.length_b   1.000
_cell.length_c   1.000
_cell.angle_alpha   90.00
_cell.angle_beta   90.00
_cell.angle_gamma   90.00
#
_symmetry.space_group_name_H-M   'P 1'
#
loop_
_entity.id
_entity.type
_entity.pdbx_description
1 polymer ?
#
loop_
_entity_poly.entity_id
_entity_poly.type
_entity_poly.pdbx_seq_one_letter_code
_entity_poly.pdbx_strand_id
1 'polypeptide(L)'
;MRQVIKLASVTKVFREANSQKPNRYDMENLTKRKNTLFAEWALGEEFTAEAVDSLQHKITFDLKDLDNVLTETHVKVDNPRDIETYEYYRDGDYLIMKMTCKGVSAKRYYKKQ
;
A
#
# COMPACT_ATOMS: atom_id res chain seq x y z
N MET A 1 16.54 -3.71 -13.75
CA MET A 1 15.24 -3.41 -13.12
C MET A 1 15.14 -3.92 -11.68
N ARG A 2 15.07 -5.24 -11.43
CA ARG A 2 14.84 -5.81 -10.07
C ARG A 2 15.81 -5.32 -8.97
N GLN A 3 17.12 -5.23 -9.26
CA GLN A 3 18.12 -4.79 -8.27
C GLN A 3 17.90 -3.34 -7.81
N VAL A 4 17.52 -2.45 -8.73
CA VAL A 4 17.25 -1.04 -8.42
C VAL A 4 16.00 -0.89 -7.57
N ILE A 5 14.94 -1.65 -7.88
CA ILE A 5 13.68 -1.65 -7.11
C ILE A 5 13.89 -2.24 -5.71
N LYS A 6 14.72 -3.28 -5.59
CA LYS A 6 15.06 -3.91 -4.31
C LYS A 6 15.79 -2.95 -3.37
N LEU A 7 16.75 -2.18 -3.91
CA LEU A 7 17.59 -1.24 -3.16
C LEU A 7 16.92 0.13 -2.95
N ALA A 8 15.79 0.40 -3.58
CA ALA A 8 15.04 1.62 -3.36
C ALA A 8 14.48 1.64 -1.94
N SER A 9 14.96 2.60 -1.14
CA SER A 9 14.37 2.91 0.17
C SER A 9 12.96 3.46 -0.04
N VAL A 10 12.01 2.91 0.69
CA VAL A 10 10.62 3.36 0.73
C VAL A 10 10.27 3.63 2.18
N THR A 11 9.79 4.84 2.47
CA THR A 11 9.19 5.18 3.77
C THR A 11 7.68 5.23 3.58
N LYS A 12 6.95 4.45 4.36
CA LYS A 12 5.48 4.47 4.38
C LYS A 12 5.01 5.31 5.55
N VAL A 13 4.10 6.24 5.29
CA VAL A 13 3.45 7.07 6.31
C VAL A 13 1.96 6.81 6.23
N PHE A 14 1.36 6.40 7.35
CA PHE A 14 -0.07 6.25 7.52
C PHE A 14 -0.51 7.25 8.59
N ARG A 15 -1.57 8.01 8.33
CA ARG A 15 -2.15 8.96 9.28
C ARG A 15 -3.66 9.07 9.10
N GLU A 16 -4.34 9.54 10.13
CA GLU A 16 -5.72 10.02 9.97
C GLU A 16 -5.75 11.19 8.99
N ALA A 17 -6.81 11.28 8.20
CA ALA A 17 -6.96 12.35 7.23
C ALA A 17 -7.33 13.66 7.93
N ASN A 18 -6.85 14.79 7.40
CA ASN A 18 -7.02 16.10 8.03
C ASN A 18 -8.44 16.69 7.85
N SER A 19 -9.32 16.08 7.06
CA SER A 19 -10.63 16.63 6.70
C SER A 19 -11.69 16.62 7.80
N GLN A 20 -11.34 16.22 9.03
CA GLN A 20 -12.26 16.03 10.17
C GLN A 20 -13.34 14.96 9.94
N LYS A 21 -13.33 14.27 8.80
CA LYS A 21 -14.25 13.16 8.53
C LYS A 21 -13.80 11.92 9.31
N PRO A 22 -14.69 11.25 10.05
CA PRO A 22 -14.33 10.03 10.76
C PRO A 22 -13.96 8.91 9.78
N ASN A 23 -13.05 8.02 10.20
CA ASN A 23 -12.64 6.83 9.46
C ASN A 23 -12.07 7.13 8.06
N ARG A 24 -11.38 8.26 7.92
CA ARG A 24 -10.65 8.65 6.72
C ARG A 24 -9.15 8.70 7.03
N TYR A 25 -8.35 8.27 6.07
CA TYR A 25 -6.92 8.12 6.24
C TYR A 25 -6.16 8.68 5.04
N ASP A 26 -4.93 9.10 5.30
CA ASP A 26 -3.94 9.38 4.27
C ASP A 26 -2.80 8.37 4.34
N MET A 27 -2.28 8.02 3.17
CA MET A 27 -1.11 7.16 3.03
C MET A 27 -0.12 7.75 2.04
N GLU A 28 1.13 7.88 2.46
CA GLU A 28 2.23 8.32 1.59
C GLU A 28 3.25 7.20 1.41
N ASN A 29 3.67 6.98 0.15
CA ASN A 29 4.90 6.25 -0.14
C ASN A 29 5.96 7.26 -0.53
N LEU A 30 6.97 7.45 0.34
CA LEU A 30 8.11 8.31 0.06
C LEU A 30 9.25 7.46 -0.50
N THR A 31 9.72 7.80 -1.69
CA THR A 31 10.84 7.13 -2.34
C THR A 31 11.86 8.15 -2.85
N LYS A 32 13.04 7.70 -3.26
CA LYS A 32 14.04 8.60 -3.85
C LYS A 32 13.64 9.19 -5.21
N ARG A 33 12.67 8.58 -5.90
CA ARG A 33 12.31 8.93 -7.28
C ARG A 33 10.97 9.63 -7.38
N LYS A 34 9.94 8.99 -6.84
CA LYS A 34 8.56 9.46 -6.91
C LYS A 34 7.85 9.16 -5.60
N ASN A 35 7.17 10.16 -5.07
CA ASN A 35 6.30 10.00 -3.92
C ASN A 35 4.86 9.84 -4.41
N THR A 36 4.07 9.06 -3.67
CA THR A 36 2.62 8.98 -3.88
C THR A 36 1.91 9.44 -2.62
N LEU A 37 0.77 10.10 -2.78
CA LEU A 37 -0.16 10.43 -1.71
C LEU A 37 -1.53 9.87 -2.08
N PHE A 38 -2.02 8.97 -1.25
CA PHE A 38 -3.41 8.50 -1.27
C PHE A 38 -4.11 9.20 -0.13
N ALA A 39 -4.96 10.18 -0.44
CA ALA A 39 -5.63 11.01 0.55
C ALA A 39 -7.10 10.62 0.70
N GLU A 40 -7.65 10.85 1.90
CA GLU A 40 -9.11 10.75 2.17
C GLU A 40 -9.75 9.37 1.87
N TRP A 41 -8.96 8.30 1.89
CA TRP A 41 -9.50 6.95 1.66
C TRP A 41 -10.12 6.39 2.93
N ALA A 42 -11.07 5.47 2.76
CA ALA A 42 -11.67 4.71 3.86
C ALA A 42 -11.49 3.21 3.62
N LEU A 43 -11.55 2.43 4.69
CA LEU A 43 -11.49 0.98 4.60
C LEU A 43 -12.70 0.43 3.82
N GLY A 44 -12.45 -0.52 2.92
CA GLY A 44 -13.46 -1.12 2.05
C GLY A 44 -13.89 -0.25 0.85
N GLU A 45 -13.43 1.00 0.75
CA GLU A 45 -13.78 1.90 -0.36
C GLU A 45 -12.70 1.88 -1.45
N GLU A 46 -13.12 1.61 -2.70
CA GLU A 46 -12.25 1.75 -3.89
C GLU A 46 -12.10 3.22 -4.26
N PHE A 47 -10.87 3.65 -4.53
CA PHE A 47 -10.56 4.96 -5.11
C PHE A 47 -9.55 4.81 -6.26
N THR A 48 -9.47 5.81 -7.13
CA THR A 48 -8.48 5.83 -8.22
C THR A 48 -7.37 6.82 -7.91
N ALA A 49 -6.12 6.37 -8.00
CA ALA A 49 -4.96 7.22 -7.80
C ALA A 49 -3.77 6.76 -8.65
N GLU A 50 -2.80 7.66 -8.81
CA GLU A 50 -1.54 7.34 -9.47
C GLU A 50 -0.61 6.54 -8.55
N ALA A 51 -0.19 5.36 -8.98
CA ALA A 51 0.72 4.51 -8.23
C ALA A 51 2.21 4.84 -8.49
N VAL A 52 3.11 4.13 -7.80
CA VAL A 52 4.57 4.35 -7.89
C VAL A 52 5.17 4.08 -9.27
N ASP A 53 4.48 3.31 -10.11
CA ASP A 53 4.83 3.05 -11.50
C ASP A 53 4.31 4.12 -12.48
N SER A 54 3.67 5.18 -11.97
CA SER A 54 3.06 6.28 -12.74
C SER A 54 1.86 5.88 -13.59
N LEU A 55 1.21 4.75 -13.27
CA LEU A 55 -0.05 4.35 -13.86
C LEU A 55 -1.21 4.63 -12.90
N GLN A 56 -2.41 4.79 -13.46
CA GLN A 56 -3.64 4.91 -12.67
C GLN A 56 -4.11 3.54 -12.20
N HIS A 57 -4.26 3.39 -10.90
CA HIS A 57 -4.73 2.16 -10.27
C HIS A 57 -6.05 2.45 -9.54
N LYS A 58 -6.97 1.50 -9.59
CA LYS A 58 -8.04 1.35 -8.61
C LYS A 58 -7.44 0.70 -7.37
N ILE A 59 -7.54 1.36 -6.23
CA ILE A 59 -6.90 0.97 -4.98
C ILE A 59 -7.98 0.79 -3.92
N THR A 60 -7.89 -0.29 -3.16
CA THR A 60 -8.76 -0.54 -2.00
C THR A 60 -7.89 -0.94 -0.83
N PHE A 61 -8.03 -0.21 0.28
CA PHE A 61 -7.50 -0.61 1.57
C PHE A 61 -8.60 -1.30 2.38
N ASP A 62 -8.30 -2.43 3.01
CA ASP A 62 -9.31 -3.13 3.81
C ASP A 62 -8.69 -3.95 4.95
N LEU A 63 -9.45 -4.19 6.03
CA LEU A 63 -9.01 -5.02 7.15
C LEU A 63 -9.55 -6.44 7.02
N LYS A 64 -8.67 -7.44 7.12
CA LYS A 64 -9.11 -8.82 7.34
C LYS A 64 -9.50 -8.98 8.81
N ASP A 65 -10.81 -9.09 9.04
CA ASP A 65 -11.51 -9.04 10.35
C ASP A 65 -10.87 -9.81 11.52
N LEU A 66 -10.09 -10.87 11.26
CA LEU A 66 -9.59 -11.78 12.31
C LEU A 66 -8.14 -11.54 12.75
N ASP A 67 -7.28 -10.91 11.93
CA ASP A 67 -5.82 -10.97 12.14
C ASP A 67 -5.13 -9.60 12.29
N ASN A 68 -5.89 -8.49 12.36
CA ASN A 68 -5.33 -7.13 12.27
C ASN A 68 -4.42 -6.96 11.04
N VAL A 69 -4.77 -7.64 9.94
CA VAL A 69 -4.03 -7.56 8.68
C VAL A 69 -4.72 -6.53 7.79
N LEU A 70 -4.01 -5.44 7.51
CA LEU A 70 -4.42 -4.48 6.49
C LEU A 70 -4.05 -5.03 5.11
N THR A 71 -4.97 -4.94 4.17
CA THR A 71 -4.74 -5.26 2.76
C THR A 71 -4.74 -4.00 1.93
N GLU A 72 -3.92 -3.97 0.89
CA GLU A 72 -3.90 -2.94 -0.15
C GLU A 72 -3.98 -3.68 -1.48
N THR A 73 -5.11 -3.55 -2.17
CA THR A 73 -5.33 -4.18 -3.47
C THR A 73 -5.24 -3.13 -4.56
N HIS A 74 -4.43 -3.37 -5.57
CA HIS A 74 -4.30 -2.57 -6.77
C HIS A 74 -4.85 -3.31 -7.98
N VAL A 75 -5.68 -2.64 -8.76
CA VAL A 75 -6.10 -3.07 -10.10
C VAL A 75 -5.73 -1.97 -11.08
N LYS A 76 -4.90 -2.29 -12.08
CA LYS A 76 -4.52 -1.32 -13.10
C LYS A 76 -5.73 -0.93 -13.95
N VAL A 77 -5.92 0.37 -14.17
CA VAL A 77 -7.05 0.87 -14.98
C VAL A 77 -6.94 0.41 -16.44
N ASP A 78 -5.72 0.34 -16.99
CA ASP A 78 -5.46 -0.09 -18.36
C ASP A 78 -5.42 -1.62 -18.54
N ASN A 79 -5.18 -2.37 -17.45
CA ASN A 79 -5.19 -3.82 -17.44
C ASN A 79 -5.91 -4.38 -16.21
N PRO A 80 -7.25 -4.45 -16.24
CA PRO A 80 -8.06 -4.88 -15.08
C PRO A 80 -7.85 -6.34 -14.65
N ARG A 81 -7.09 -7.13 -15.41
CA ARG A 81 -6.74 -8.53 -15.07
C ARG A 81 -5.48 -8.61 -14.19
N ASP A 82 -4.71 -7.53 -14.12
CA ASP A 82 -3.51 -7.44 -13.29
C ASP A 82 -3.91 -6.92 -11.90
N ILE A 83 -4.24 -7.87 -11.02
CA ILE A 83 -4.63 -7.62 -9.64
C ILE A 83 -3.45 -7.97 -8.75
N GLU A 84 -3.00 -7.00 -7.96
CA GLU A 84 -1.94 -7.20 -6.98
C GLU A 84 -2.44 -6.83 -5.58
N THR A 85 -2.33 -7.77 -4.64
CA THR A 85 -2.72 -7.55 -3.24
C THR A 85 -1.51 -7.65 -2.34
N TYR A 86 -1.33 -6.63 -1.51
CA TYR A 86 -0.33 -6.58 -0.46
C TYR A 86 -0.99 -6.76 0.91
N GLU A 87 -0.34 -7.50 1.79
CA GLU A 87 -0.78 -7.71 3.17
C GLU A 87 0.19 -7.02 4.14
N TYR A 88 -0.34 -6.30 5.11
CA TYR A 88 0.40 -5.57 6.11
C TYR A 88 0.01 -6.03 7.50
N TYR A 89 0.99 -6.34 8.33
CA TYR A 89 0.77 -6.67 9.73
C TYR A 89 1.94 -6.16 10.59
N ARG A 90 1.67 -5.96 11.88
CA ARG A 90 2.68 -5.50 12.84
C ARG A 90 3.34 -6.68 13.55
N ASP A 91 4.66 -6.61 13.70
CA ASP A 91 5.47 -7.54 14.48
C ASP A 91 6.50 -6.72 15.28
N GLY A 92 6.17 -6.46 16.55
CA GLY A 92 6.90 -5.52 17.41
C GLY A 92 7.03 -4.13 16.76
N ASP A 93 8.27 -3.67 16.61
CA ASP A 93 8.62 -2.38 16.01
C ASP A 93 8.59 -2.38 14.48
N TYR A 94 8.24 -3.50 13.85
CA TYR A 94 8.19 -3.61 12.40
C TYR A 94 6.75 -3.61 11.88
N LEU A 95 6.56 -2.93 10.76
CA LEU A 95 5.48 -3.17 9.83
C LEU A 95 6.00 -4.12 8.75
N ILE A 96 5.37 -5.29 8.62
CA ILE A 96 5.73 -6.29 7.62
C ILE A 96 4.74 -6.23 6.48
N MET A 97 5.24 -5.96 5.27
CA MET A 97 4.49 -6.04 4.03
C MET A 97 4.81 -7.38 3.35
N LYS A 98 3.80 -8.20 3.10
CA LYS A 98 3.89 -9.47 2.40
C LYS A 98 3.20 -9.35 1.04
N MET A 99 3.84 -9.89 0.02
CA MET A 99 3.37 -9.89 -1.37
C MET A 99 3.46 -11.32 -1.90
N THR A 100 2.45 -11.78 -2.64
CA THR A 100 2.48 -13.11 -3.26
C THR A 100 2.07 -13.00 -4.72
N CYS A 101 2.91 -13.52 -5.63
CA CYS A 101 2.64 -13.55 -7.05
C CYS A 101 2.96 -14.95 -7.60
N LYS A 102 1.98 -15.62 -8.20
CA LYS A 102 2.13 -16.95 -8.83
C LYS A 102 2.86 -17.98 -7.95
N GLY A 103 2.51 -18.03 -6.66
CA GLY A 103 3.11 -18.96 -5.69
C GLY A 103 4.45 -18.53 -5.09
N VAL A 104 5.05 -17.43 -5.56
CA VAL A 104 6.26 -16.85 -4.98
C VAL A 104 5.86 -15.74 -3.99
N SER A 105 6.31 -15.86 -2.75
CA SER A 105 6.08 -14.84 -1.71
C SER A 105 7.35 -14.07 -1.40
N ALA A 106 7.20 -12.77 -1.13
CA ALA A 106 8.26 -11.89 -0.65
C ALA A 106 7.76 -11.05 0.52
N LYS A 107 8.68 -10.66 1.42
CA LYS A 107 8.39 -9.78 2.55
C LYS A 107 9.31 -8.56 2.55
N ARG A 108 8.77 -7.42 2.94
CA ARG A 108 9.50 -6.18 3.25
C ARG A 108 9.23 -5.79 4.70
N TYR A 109 10.28 -5.40 5.40
CA TYR A 109 10.25 -5.05 6.82
C TYR A 109 10.52 -3.55 6.94
N TYR A 110 9.57 -2.81 7.49
CA TYR A 110 9.67 -1.37 7.72
C TYR A 110 9.76 -1.12 9.22
N LYS A 111 10.88 -0.57 9.68
CA LYS A 111 11.06 -0.23 11.10
C LYS A 111 10.27 1.04 11.43
N LYS A 112 9.43 0.99 12.46
CA LYS A 112 8.70 2.15 12.99
C LYS A 112 9.72 3.23 13.39
N GLN A 113 9.49 4.44 12.88
CA GLN A 113 10.20 5.65 13.28
C GLN A 113 9.48 6.32 14.45
#